data_AF-A0A5K0Y2D0-F1
#
_entry.id   AF-A0A5K0Y2D0-F1
#
_cell.length_a   1.000
_cell.length_b   1.000
_cell.length_c   1.000
_cell.angle_alpha   90.00
_cell.angle_beta   90.00
_cell.angle_gamma   90.00
#
_symmetry.space_group_name_H-M   'P 1'
#
loop_
_entity.id
_entity.type
_entity.pdbx_description
1 polymer ?
#
loop_
_entity_poly.entity_id
_entity_poly.type
_entity_poly.pdbx_seq_one_letter_code
_entity_poly.pdbx_strand_id
1 'polypeptide(L)' 'MSLTFKRARHAAFLLGLLLVRLNEATATVFQVGGSEGWTVPKDPSTQPYNQWAEKNRFQIGDSL' A
#
# COMPACT_ATOMS: atom_id res chain seq x y z
N MET A 1 12.08 -31.69 28.10
CA MET A 1 11.44 -30.42 27.68
C MET A 1 10.05 -30.36 28.28
N SER A 2 9.78 -29.39 29.17
CA SER A 2 8.52 -29.31 29.92
C SER A 2 7.31 -29.07 29.00
N LEU A 3 6.15 -29.62 29.36
CA LEU A 3 4.90 -29.46 28.62
C LEU A 3 4.50 -27.98 28.45
N THR A 4 4.85 -27.14 29.43
CA THR A 4 4.68 -25.69 29.41
C THR A 4 5.44 -25.03 28.27
N PHE A 5 6.69 -25.45 28.02
CA PHE A 5 7.49 -24.93 26.92
C PHE A 5 6.92 -25.31 25.55
N LYS A 6 6.34 -26.51 25.40
CA LYS A 6 5.64 -26.90 24.17
C LYS A 6 4.42 -26.03 23.92
N ARG A 7 3.58 -25.79 24.92
CA ARG A 7 2.38 -24.94 24.80
C ARG A 7 2.72 -23.49 24.44
N ALA A 8 3.76 -22.93 25.06
CA ALA A 8 4.25 -21.57 24.75
C ALA A 8 4.68 -21.44 23.29
N ARG A 9 5.41 -22.44 22.75
CA ARG A 9 5.80 -22.46 21.33
C ARG A 9 4.62 -22.52 20.38
N HIS A 10 3.60 -23.33 20.69
CA HIS A 10 2.39 -23.40 19.87
C HIS A 10 1.61 -22.08 19.92
N ALA A 11 1.48 -21.46 21.09
CA ALA A 11 0.83 -20.17 21.23
C ALA A 11 1.57 -19.07 20.43
N ALA A 12 2.90 -19.01 20.51
CA ALA A 12 3.70 -18.07 19.73
C ALA A 12 3.56 -18.29 18.21
N PHE A 13 3.50 -19.55 17.76
CA PHE A 13 3.27 -19.88 16.36
C PHE A 13 1.88 -19.46 15.87
N LEU A 14 0.82 -19.74 16.65
CA LEU A 14 -0.55 -19.33 16.33
C LEU A 14 -0.69 -17.80 16.32
N LEU A 15 -0.02 -17.11 17.25
CA LEU A 15 0.04 -15.64 17.27
C LEU A 15 0.73 -15.11 16.01
N GLY A 16 1.87 -15.69 15.62
CA GLY A 16 2.55 -15.32 14.38
C GLY A 16 1.67 -15.50 13.13
N LEU A 17 0.93 -16.62 13.06
CA LEU A 17 -0.03 -16.85 11.97
C LEU A 17 -1.17 -15.83 11.96
N LEU A 18 -1.68 -15.42 13.13
CA LEU A 18 -2.72 -14.40 13.23
C LEU A 18 -2.20 -13.04 12.76
N LEU A 19 -0.99 -12.64 13.15
CA LEU A 19 -0.38 -11.36 12.76
C LEU A 19 -0.14 -11.26 11.24
N VAL A 20 0.21 -12.37 10.58
CA VAL A 20 0.37 -12.40 9.11
C VAL A 20 -0.94 -12.10 8.37
N ARG A 21 -2.10 -12.36 8.97
CA ARG A 21 -3.42 -12.08 8.36
C ARG A 21 -3.83 -10.61 8.43
N LEU A 22 -3.10 -9.78 9.18
CA LEU A 22 -3.39 -8.35 9.30
C LEU A 22 -2.85 -7.50 8.14
N ASN A 23 -2.14 -8.11 7.19
CA ASN A 23 -1.76 -7.43 5.95
C ASN A 23 -2.98 -7.35 5.01
N GLU A 24 -3.70 -6.24 5.05
CA GLU A 24 -4.68 -5.91 4.01
C GLU A 24 -3.93 -5.57 2.71
N ALA A 25 -4.11 -6.40 1.68
CA ALA A 25 -3.67 -6.07 0.33
C ALA A 25 -4.78 -5.27 -0.36
N THR A 26 -4.64 -3.95 -0.39
CA THR A 26 -5.59 -3.05 -1.05
C THR A 26 -4.98 -2.54 -2.35
N ALA A 27 -5.74 -2.57 -3.44
CA ALA A 27 -5.39 -1.87 -4.67
C ALA A 27 -6.12 -0.52 -4.71
N THR A 28 -5.40 0.54 -5.07
CA THR A 28 -5.93 1.90 -5.22
C THR A 28 -6.04 2.26 -6.70
N VAL A 29 -7.16 2.87 -7.07
CA VAL A 29 -7.34 3.50 -8.38
C VAL A 29 -7.09 5.00 -8.22
N PHE A 30 -6.08 5.52 -8.91
CA PHE A 30 -5.70 6.93 -8.83
C PHE A 30 -6.17 7.71 -10.05
N GLN A 31 -6.92 8.78 -9.83
CA GLN A 31 -7.22 9.72 -10.92
C GLN A 31 -5.96 10.54 -11.26
N VAL A 32 -5.38 10.30 -12.44
CA VAL A 32 -4.21 11.04 -12.93
C VAL A 32 -4.51 12.53 -13.00
N GLY A 33 -3.62 13.35 -12.42
CA GLY A 33 -3.79 14.81 -12.36
C GLY A 33 -4.79 15.29 -11.29
N GLY A 34 -5.40 14.39 -10.53
CA GLY A 34 -6.38 14.75 -9.50
C GLY A 34 -7.64 15.38 -10.10
N SER A 35 -8.14 16.44 -9.49
CA SER A 35 -9.36 17.14 -9.96
C SER A 35 -9.22 17.74 -11.35
N GLU A 36 -8.01 18.10 -11.78
CA GLU A 36 -7.75 18.64 -13.11
C GLU A 36 -7.74 17.55 -14.19
N GLY A 37 -7.55 16.28 -13.81
CA GLY A 37 -7.52 15.15 -14.73
C GLY A 37 -6.31 15.13 -15.67
N TRP A 38 -6.43 14.37 -16.76
CA TRP A 38 -5.41 14.28 -17.81
C TRP A 38 -5.70 15.26 -18.96
N THR A 39 -5.09 16.45 -18.89
CA THR A 39 -5.22 17.53 -19.86
C THR A 39 -3.86 18.08 -20.33
N VAL A 40 -3.85 18.90 -21.37
CA VAL A 40 -2.65 19.67 -21.72
C VAL A 40 -2.39 20.72 -20.64
N PRO A 41 -1.17 20.80 -20.04
CA PRO A 41 -0.85 21.85 -19.08
C PRO A 41 -1.02 23.24 -19.69
N LYS A 42 -1.64 24.16 -18.95
CA LYS A 42 -1.84 25.55 -19.39
C LYS A 42 -0.52 26.31 -19.54
N ASP A 43 0.45 25.99 -18.70
CA ASP A 43 1.81 26.52 -18.74
C ASP A 43 2.79 25.38 -19.04
N PRO A 44 3.50 25.40 -20.20
CA PRO A 44 4.45 24.36 -20.58
C PRO A 44 5.65 24.22 -19.64
N SER A 45 5.95 25.24 -18.83
CA SER A 45 7.03 25.20 -17.85
C SER A 45 6.66 24.43 -16.58
N THR A 46 5.36 24.18 -16.36
CA THR A 46 4.87 23.42 -15.22
C THR A 46 4.93 21.92 -15.46
N GLN A 47 5.16 21.15 -14.39
CA GLN A 47 5.18 19.69 -14.44
C GLN A 47 4.08 19.10 -13.55
N PRO A 48 2.79 19.36 -13.85
CA PRO A 48 1.69 19.01 -12.96
C PRO A 48 1.59 17.50 -12.70
N TYR A 49 1.91 16.66 -13.69
CA TYR A 49 1.90 15.21 -13.53
C TYR A 49 3.05 14.67 -12.70
N ASN A 50 4.23 15.29 -12.78
CA ASN A 50 5.35 14.93 -11.92
C ASN A 50 5.03 15.28 -10.46
N GLN A 51 4.51 16.50 -10.22
CA GLN A 51 4.07 16.92 -8.89
C GLN A 51 2.93 16.05 -8.34
N TRP A 52 2.01 15.61 -9.19
CA TRP A 52 0.98 14.65 -8.80
C TRP A 52 1.60 13.30 -8.45
N ALA A 53 2.51 12.78 -9.26
CA ALA A 53 3.15 11.48 -9.02
C ALA A 53 3.98 11.50 -7.72
N GLU A 54 4.70 12.59 -7.43
CA GLU A 54 5.47 12.78 -6.19
C GLU A 54 4.60 12.74 -4.92
N LYS A 55 3.33 13.18 -5.03
CA LYS A 55 2.36 13.18 -3.92
C LYS A 55 1.67 11.83 -3.72
N ASN A 56 1.68 10.95 -4.72
CA ASN A 56 1.05 9.64 -4.65
C ASN A 56 2.08 8.55 -4.29
N ARG A 57 1.60 7.42 -3.78
CA ARG A 57 2.41 6.24 -3.46
C ARG A 57 1.79 5.06 -4.16
N PHE A 58 2.54 4.49 -5.11
CA PHE A 58 2.08 3.38 -5.93
C PHE A 58 2.59 2.05 -5.36
N GLN A 59 1.71 1.07 -5.31
CA GLN A 59 1.97 -0.29 -4.88
C GLN A 59 1.63 -1.27 -6.02
N ILE A 60 2.13 -2.50 -5.91
CA ILE A 60 1.78 -3.55 -6.86
C ILE A 60 0.28 -3.84 -6.75
N GLY A 61 -0.42 -3.76 -7.89
CA GLY A 61 -1.86 -3.96 -7.98
C GLY A 61 -2.66 -2.66 -8.14
N ASP A 62 -2.04 -1.50 -7.94
CA ASP A 62 -2.69 -0.21 -8.18
C ASP A 62 -2.95 0.04 -9.68
N SER A 63 -3.89 0.93 -9.97
CA SER A 63 -4.25 1.37 -11.32
C SER A 63 -4.39 2.89 -11.40
N LEU A 64 -4.27 3.42 -12.62
CA LEU A 64 -4.34 4.85 -12.94
C LEU A 64 -5.53 5.14 -13.87
#